data_AF-A0A944QW29-F1
#
_entry.id   AF-A0A944QW29-F1
#
_cell.length_a   1.000
_cell.length_b   1.000
_cell.length_c   1.000
_cell.angle_alpha   90.00
_cell.angle_beta   90.00
_cell.angle_gamma   90.00
#
_symmetry.space_group_name_H-M   'P 1'
#
loop_
_entity.id
_entity.type
_entity.pdbx_description
1 polymer ?
#
loop_
_entity_poly.entity_id
_entity_poly.type
_entity_poly.pdbx_seq_one_letter_code
_entity_poly.pdbx_strand_id
1 'polypeptide(L)'
;MIRNHLLQRLQMSDEGLSTDKLATEAGLEAVPEVNAAIDAVLLLSPECRREGNRWVLKGSTRGSKILAEIRKYSDASGKRIFRLSAALAKLPPNEHPTAEELESLLGVAGGEYELLPNAMIKRVSR
;
A
#
# COMPACT_ATOMS: atom_id res chain seq x y z
N MET A 1 -12.88 8.91 -3.02
CA MET A 1 -13.89 8.53 -2.01
C MET A 1 -13.19 7.96 -0.79
N ILE A 2 -13.69 8.23 0.42
CA ILE A 2 -13.04 7.87 1.68
C ILE A 2 -12.72 6.37 1.79
N ARG A 3 -13.63 5.48 1.33
CA ARG A 3 -13.42 4.03 1.28
C ARG A 3 -12.12 3.65 0.56
N ASN A 4 -11.92 4.14 -0.66
CA ASN A 4 -10.73 3.81 -1.46
C ASN A 4 -9.46 4.29 -0.75
N HIS A 5 -9.52 5.44 -0.06
CA HIS A 5 -8.39 5.93 0.71
C HIS A 5 -8.06 5.01 1.90
N LEU A 6 -9.07 4.53 2.63
CA LEU A 6 -8.87 3.57 3.73
C LEU A 6 -8.29 2.23 3.23
N LEU A 7 -8.82 1.71 2.11
CA LEU A 7 -8.31 0.48 1.48
C LEU A 7 -6.85 0.65 1.03
N GLN A 8 -6.48 1.81 0.49
CA GLN A 8 -5.10 2.13 0.14
C GLN A 8 -4.18 2.10 1.36
N ARG A 9 -4.59 2.67 2.49
CA ARG A 9 -3.81 2.62 3.73
C ARG A 9 -3.62 1.19 4.23
N LEU A 10 -4.69 0.40 4.20
CA LEU A 10 -4.64 -1.02 4.56
C LEU A 10 -3.75 -1.83 3.62
N GLN A 11 -3.72 -1.51 2.33
CA GLN A 11 -2.86 -2.18 1.35
C GLN A 11 -1.37 -1.96 1.60
N MET A 12 -1.01 -0.82 2.18
CA MET A 12 0.37 -0.44 2.52
C MET A 12 0.82 -0.95 3.89
N SER A 13 -0.04 -1.68 4.61
CA SER A 13 0.22 -2.20 5.95
C SER A 13 0.29 -3.72 5.96
N ASP A 14 1.45 -4.27 6.32
CA ASP A 14 1.66 -5.73 6.39
C ASP A 14 0.92 -6.38 7.58
N GLU A 15 0.76 -5.66 8.69
CA GLU A 15 0.11 -6.17 9.91
C GLU A 15 -1.30 -5.63 10.13
N GLY A 16 -1.80 -4.82 9.20
CA GLY A 16 -3.04 -4.07 9.37
C GLY A 16 -2.93 -2.83 10.25
N LEU A 17 -4.02 -2.06 10.29
CA LEU A 17 -4.09 -0.77 10.97
C LEU A 17 -5.28 -0.72 11.93
N SER A 18 -5.12 -0.07 13.09
CA SER A 18 -6.25 0.26 13.95
C SER A 18 -7.11 1.36 13.32
N THR A 19 -8.37 1.44 13.74
CA THR A 19 -9.31 2.47 13.28
C THR A 19 -8.80 3.89 13.53
N ASP A 20 -8.22 4.15 14.71
CA ASP A 20 -7.62 5.45 15.06
C ASP A 20 -6.47 5.83 14.11
N LYS A 21 -5.64 4.84 13.77
CA LYS A 21 -4.50 5.05 12.87
C LYS A 21 -4.99 5.31 11.44
N LEU A 22 -6.03 4.60 11.00
CA LEU A 22 -6.68 4.85 9.71
C LEU A 22 -7.31 6.25 9.65
N ALA A 23 -7.97 6.70 10.73
CA ALA A 23 -8.51 8.05 10.81
C ALA A 23 -7.40 9.10 10.66
N THR A 24 -6.33 8.94 11.44
CA THR A 24 -5.17 9.85 11.41
C THR A 24 -4.49 9.87 10.05
N GLU A 25 -4.26 8.71 9.43
CA GLU A 25 -3.64 8.60 8.10
C GLU A 25 -4.54 9.09 6.95
N ALA A 26 -5.85 9.13 7.18
CA ALA A 26 -6.84 9.73 6.30
C ALA A 26 -7.00 11.25 6.50
N GLY A 27 -6.24 11.84 7.43
CA GLY A 27 -6.35 13.27 7.78
C GLY A 27 -7.63 13.61 8.54
N LEU A 28 -8.24 12.63 9.20
CA LEU A 28 -9.42 12.78 10.03
C LEU A 28 -9.02 12.79 11.51
N GLU A 29 -9.82 13.47 12.32
CA GLU A 29 -9.65 13.43 13.77
C GLU A 29 -10.11 12.06 14.29
N ALA A 30 -9.27 11.41 15.12
CA ALA A 30 -9.56 10.10 15.69
C ALA A 30 -10.55 10.21 16.87
N VAL A 31 -11.77 10.67 16.58
CA VAL A 31 -12.89 10.74 17.52
C VAL A 31 -13.82 9.54 17.35
N PRO A 32 -14.59 9.17 18.40
CA PRO A 32 -15.44 7.98 18.38
C PRO A 32 -16.40 7.90 17.19
N GLU A 33 -16.98 9.02 16.77
CA GLU A 33 -17.91 9.10 15.65
C GLU A 33 -17.25 8.81 14.31
N VAL A 34 -16.03 9.36 14.09
CA VAL A 34 -15.22 9.11 12.90
C VAL A 34 -14.81 7.65 12.86
N ASN A 35 -14.37 7.11 14.00
CA ASN A 35 -13.99 5.72 14.12
C ASN A 35 -15.15 4.77 13.82
N ALA A 36 -16.35 5.06 14.35
CA ALA A 36 -17.55 4.29 14.06
C ALA A 36 -17.91 4.31 12.57
N ALA A 37 -17.75 5.47 11.91
CA ALA A 37 -17.98 5.59 10.46
C ALA A 37 -16.95 4.79 9.65
N ILE A 38 -15.67 4.85 10.01
CA ILE A 38 -14.61 4.05 9.37
C ILE A 38 -14.87 2.56 9.56
N ASP A 39 -15.18 2.14 10.79
CA ASP A 39 -15.50 0.75 11.11
C ASP A 39 -16.70 0.26 10.29
N ALA A 40 -17.76 1.07 10.15
CA ALA A 40 -18.91 0.73 9.33
C ALA A 40 -18.54 0.57 7.84
N VAL A 41 -17.75 1.49 7.28
CA VAL A 41 -17.29 1.42 5.88
C VAL A 41 -16.45 0.16 5.64
N LEU A 42 -15.55 -0.19 6.55
CA LEU A 42 -14.67 -1.35 6.43
C LEU A 42 -15.42 -2.67 6.69
N LEU A 43 -16.38 -2.69 7.60
CA LEU A 43 -17.23 -3.85 7.85
C LEU A 43 -18.09 -4.19 6.62
N LEU A 44 -18.56 -3.16 5.91
CA LEU A 44 -19.32 -3.30 4.67
C LEU A 44 -18.44 -3.56 3.44
N SER A 45 -17.12 -3.46 3.57
CA SER A 45 -16.17 -3.72 2.48
C SER A 45 -15.75 -5.20 2.50
N PRO A 46 -16.16 -6.02 1.51
CA PRO A 46 -15.91 -7.45 1.52
C PRO A 46 -14.42 -7.80 1.51
N GLU A 47 -13.58 -6.90 1.01
CA GLU A 47 -12.12 -7.03 0.95
C GLU A 47 -11.44 -6.84 2.31
N CYS A 48 -12.15 -6.39 3.34
CA CYS A 48 -11.59 -6.16 4.67
C CYS A 48 -11.98 -7.28 5.62
N ARG A 49 -11.09 -7.58 6.58
CA ARG A 49 -11.43 -8.33 7.79
C ARG A 49 -10.80 -7.66 9.00
N ARG A 50 -11.38 -7.91 10.17
CA ARG A 50 -10.84 -7.45 11.45
C ARG A 50 -10.10 -8.61 12.11
N GLU A 51 -8.85 -8.37 12.50
CA GLU A 51 -7.99 -9.28 13.26
C GLU A 51 -7.66 -8.61 14.60
N GLY A 52 -8.32 -9.06 15.67
CA GLY A 52 -8.24 -8.37 16.96
C GLY A 52 -8.69 -6.91 16.86
N ASN A 53 -7.78 -5.98 17.15
CA ASN A 53 -8.04 -4.54 17.06
C ASN A 53 -7.49 -3.87 15.79
N ARG A 54 -7.21 -4.66 14.75
CA ARG A 54 -6.67 -4.16 13.47
C ARG A 54 -7.53 -4.59 12.30
N TRP A 55 -7.64 -3.71 11.32
CA TRP A 55 -8.20 -4.00 10.01
C TRP A 55 -7.09 -4.46 9.08
N VAL A 56 -7.35 -5.51 8.32
CA VAL A 56 -6.46 -6.03 7.28
C VAL A 56 -7.26 -6.27 6.00
N LEU A 57 -6.59 -6.25 4.84
CA LEU A 57 -7.20 -6.72 3.60
C LEU A 57 -7.18 -8.26 3.57
N LYS A 58 -8.31 -8.86 3.17
CA LYS A 58 -8.44 -10.29 2.91
C LYS A 58 -7.55 -10.63 1.71
N GLY A 59 -6.41 -11.23 2.03
CA GLY A 59 -5.35 -11.56 1.09
C GLY A 59 -4.33 -10.42 1.03
N SER A 60 -3.07 -10.72 1.37
CA SER A 60 -1.96 -9.86 0.95
C SER A 60 -2.00 -9.83 -0.57
N THR A 61 -2.47 -8.75 -1.16
CA THR A 61 -2.58 -8.68 -2.61
C THR A 61 -1.18 -8.81 -3.21
N ARG A 62 -1.04 -9.45 -4.38
CA ARG A 62 0.23 -9.49 -5.13
C ARG A 62 0.84 -8.09 -5.25
N GLY A 63 0.00 -7.07 -5.43
CA GLY A 63 0.39 -5.65 -5.40
C GLY A 63 1.01 -5.18 -4.09
N SER A 64 0.44 -5.55 -2.93
CA SER A 64 1.02 -5.23 -1.60
C SER A 64 2.42 -5.82 -1.44
N LYS A 65 2.61 -7.09 -1.84
CA LYS A 65 3.91 -7.76 -1.78
C LYS A 65 4.94 -7.07 -2.68
N ILE A 66 4.54 -6.71 -3.90
CA ILE A 66 5.39 -5.99 -4.86
C ILE A 66 5.82 -4.63 -4.29
N LEU A 67 4.88 -3.85 -3.76
CA LEU A 67 5.17 -2.54 -3.18
C LEU A 67 6.05 -2.64 -1.94
N ALA A 68 5.84 -3.66 -1.10
CA ALA A 68 6.67 -3.91 0.07
C ALA A 68 8.13 -4.20 -0.31
N GLU A 69 8.36 -5.04 -1.32
CA GLU A 69 9.72 -5.34 -1.79
C GLU A 69 10.38 -4.14 -2.48
N ILE A 70 9.63 -3.35 -3.26
CA ILE A 70 10.08 -2.07 -3.82
C ILE A 70 10.53 -1.11 -2.70
N ARG A 71 9.73 -0.98 -1.64
CA ARG A 71 10.05 -0.11 -0.50
C ARG A 71 11.33 -0.57 0.20
N LYS A 72 11.41 -1.85 0.58
CA LYS A 72 12.61 -2.45 1.22
C LYS A 72 13.87 -2.23 0.38
N TYR A 73 13.78 -2.45 -0.93
CA TYR A 73 14.92 -2.25 -1.82
C TYR A 73 15.31 -0.77 -1.91
N SER A 74 14.34 0.14 -1.99
CA SER A 74 14.59 1.59 -2.04
C SER A 74 15.25 2.13 -0.77
N ASP A 75 14.88 1.59 0.40
CA ASP A 75 15.47 1.91 1.70
C ASP A 75 16.93 1.45 1.78
N ALA A 76 17.22 0.23 1.28
CA ALA A 76 18.57 -0.33 1.28
C ALA A 76 19.52 0.32 0.24
N SER A 77 19.00 0.73 -0.92
CA SER A 77 19.80 1.22 -2.06
C SER A 77 19.95 2.74 -2.14
N GLY A 78 19.28 3.50 -1.27
CA GLY A 78 19.42 4.96 -1.23
C GLY A 78 18.52 5.71 -2.21
N LYS A 79 17.24 5.32 -2.30
CA LYS A 79 16.11 6.04 -2.95
C LYS A 79 15.88 5.79 -4.46
N ARG A 80 16.80 5.17 -5.20
CA ARG A 80 16.63 4.88 -6.65
C ARG A 80 16.74 3.40 -6.97
N ILE A 81 15.76 2.90 -7.72
CA ILE A 81 15.70 1.53 -8.23
C ILE A 81 15.98 1.57 -9.72
N PHE A 82 17.15 1.07 -10.12
CA PHE A 82 17.59 1.02 -11.52
C PHE A 82 17.13 -0.24 -12.25
N ARG A 83 16.80 -1.30 -11.51
CA ARG A 83 16.33 -2.58 -12.04
C ARG A 83 15.23 -3.13 -11.15
N LEU A 84 13.99 -3.13 -11.66
CA LEU A 84 12.84 -3.70 -10.95
C LEU A 84 13.06 -5.16 -10.60
N SER A 85 13.68 -5.93 -11.49
CA SER A 85 14.00 -7.34 -11.24
C SER A 85 14.91 -7.56 -10.03
N ALA A 86 15.79 -6.61 -9.71
CA ALA A 86 16.62 -6.65 -8.51
C ALA A 86 15.81 -6.34 -7.25
N ALA A 87 14.86 -5.41 -7.33
CA ALA A 87 13.94 -5.09 -6.24
C ALA A 87 12.97 -6.25 -5.94
N LEU A 88 12.55 -6.99 -6.97
CA LEU A 88 11.61 -8.12 -6.85
C LEU A 88 12.30 -9.49 -6.80
N ALA A 89 13.61 -9.55 -6.57
CA ALA A 89 14.38 -10.80 -6.60
C ALA A 89 13.89 -11.85 -5.60
N LYS A 90 13.19 -11.43 -4.54
CA LYS A 90 12.60 -12.31 -3.53
C LYS A 90 11.21 -12.82 -3.88
N LEU A 91 10.59 -12.27 -4.94
CA LEU A 91 9.31 -12.76 -5.46
C LEU A 91 9.56 -13.75 -6.60
N PRO A 92 8.74 -14.81 -6.70
CA PRO A 92 8.87 -15.75 -7.80
C PRO A 92 8.54 -15.06 -9.15
N PRO A 93 9.15 -15.47 -10.27
CA PRO A 93 9.05 -14.75 -11.54
C PRO A 93 7.62 -14.57 -12.07
N ASN A 94 6.73 -15.52 -11.77
CA ASN A 94 5.30 -15.47 -12.11
C ASN A 94 4.53 -14.40 -11.32
N GLU A 95 5.09 -13.86 -10.24
CA GLU A 95 4.51 -12.78 -9.45
C GLU A 95 5.02 -11.40 -9.86
N HIS A 96 5.97 -11.30 -10.79
CA HIS A 96 6.49 -10.01 -11.27
C HIS A 96 5.41 -9.24 -12.03
N PRO A 97 5.20 -7.94 -11.76
CA PRO A 97 4.17 -7.15 -12.43
C PRO A 97 4.51 -6.92 -13.91
N THR A 98 3.48 -6.79 -14.74
CA THR A 98 3.63 -6.17 -16.07
C THR A 98 3.92 -4.67 -15.94
N ALA A 99 4.31 -4.01 -17.04
CA ALA A 99 4.54 -2.57 -17.04
C ALA A 99 3.28 -1.77 -16.66
N GLU A 100 2.11 -2.17 -17.19
CA GLU A 100 0.82 -1.55 -16.89
C GLU A 100 0.39 -1.79 -15.43
N GLU A 101 0.61 -3.01 -14.91
CA GLU A 101 0.36 -3.33 -13.50
C GLU A 101 1.26 -2.51 -12.57
N LEU A 102 2.53 -2.31 -12.95
CA LEU A 102 3.48 -1.53 -12.18
C LEU A 102 3.09 -0.05 -12.14
N GLU A 103 2.71 0.55 -13.27
CA GLU A 103 2.23 1.94 -13.33
C GLU A 103 1.02 2.14 -12.43
N SER A 104 0.05 1.22 -12.49
CA SER A 104 -1.13 1.24 -11.64
C SER A 104 -0.75 1.13 -10.15
N LEU A 105 0.15 0.21 -9.79
CA LEU A 105 0.60 0.02 -8.40
C LEU A 105 1.37 1.22 -7.85
N LEU A 106 2.23 1.85 -8.65
CA LEU A 106 2.96 3.05 -8.23
C LEU A 106 2.04 4.26 -8.12
N GLY A 107 1.03 4.37 -9.00
CA GLY A 107 -0.04 5.36 -8.86
C GLY A 107 -0.85 5.18 -7.58
N VAL A 108 -1.07 3.93 -7.15
CA VAL A 108 -1.73 3.58 -5.88
C VAL A 108 -0.86 3.90 -4.66
N ALA A 109 0.47 3.93 -4.79
CA ALA A 109 1.42 4.27 -3.72
C ALA A 109 1.42 5.77 -3.33
N GLY A 110 0.43 6.55 -3.77
CA GLY A 110 0.17 7.91 -3.28
C GLY A 110 1.27 8.91 -3.62
N GLY A 111 2.03 8.67 -4.69
CA GLY A 111 3.14 9.55 -5.11
C GLY A 111 4.43 9.38 -4.31
N GLU A 112 4.55 8.33 -3.49
CA GLU A 112 5.83 7.98 -2.84
C GLU A 112 6.88 7.53 -3.86
N TYR A 113 6.44 7.02 -5.01
CA TYR A 113 7.31 6.54 -6.08
C TYR A 113 6.89 7.14 -7.42
N GLU A 114 7.90 7.50 -8.21
CA GLU A 114 7.76 8.00 -9.57
C GLU A 114 8.39 6.98 -10.52
N LEU A 115 7.64 6.61 -11.56
CA LEU A 115 8.16 5.82 -12.67
C LEU A 115 8.87 6.76 -13.65
N LEU A 116 10.15 6.51 -13.86
CA LEU A 116 11.02 7.22 -14.78
C LEU A 116 11.11 6.48 -16.12
N PRO A 117 11.60 7.13 -17.19
CA PRO A 117 11.90 6.47 -18.45
C PRO A 117 12.78 5.23 -18.25
N ASN A 118 12.57 4.19 -19.06
CA ASN A 118 13.23 2.87 -18.96
C ASN A 118 12.85 2.04 -17.71
N ALA A 119 11.64 2.19 -17.19
CA ALA A 119 11.13 1.43 -16.04
C ALA A 119 11.95 1.57 -14.75
N MET A 120 12.65 2.70 -14.60
CA MET A 120 13.35 3.05 -13.37
C MET A 120 12.35 3.61 -12.34
N ILE A 121 12.53 3.30 -11.06
CA ILE A 121 11.64 3.80 -10.01
C ILE A 121 12.44 4.70 -9.07
N LYS A 122 11.95 5.89 -8.80
CA LYS A 122 12.56 6.84 -7.87
C LYS A 122 11.59 7.10 -6.72
N ARG A 123 12.09 7.04 -5.48
CA ARG A 123 11.31 7.47 -4.32
C ARG A 123 11.26 9.00 -4.27
N VAL A 124 10.07 9.55 -4.20
CA VAL A 124 9.82 10.99 -4.05
C VAL A 124 9.89 11.32 -2.56
N SER A 125 11.00 11.95 -2.14
CA SER A 125 11.10 12.50 -0.78
C SER A 125 10.19 13.73 -0.70
N ARG A 126 9.10 13.64 0.07
CA ARG A 126 8.41 14.84 0.59
C ARG A 126 9.04 15.25 1.90
#